data_AF-A0AAD8HFL3-F1
#
_entry.id   AF-A0AAD8HFL3-F1
#
_cell.length_a   1.000
_cell.length_b   1.000
_cell.length_c   1.000
_cell.angle_alpha   90.00
_cell.angle_beta   90.00
_cell.angle_gamma   90.00
#
_symmetry.space_group_name_H-M   'P 1'
#
loop_
_entity.id
_entity.type
_entity.pdbx_description
1 polymer ?
#
loop_
_entity_poly.entity_id
_entity_poly.type
_entity_poly.pdbx_seq_one_letter_code
_entity_poly.pdbx_strand_id
1 'polypeptide(L)'
;MDAATNELEYLRHLLAGMKRKRNTDNTESEAHFQQQQEDIPKNPNPIGVVPVANHDIGKRIQRFLSRPLKPMSNKYNDVPIIHGRVPSLETWTDLQPGARICYNLRRIEEVEELFTLGSQVFRAIQGNITAKAICQLMNLAYNLKDSAGEYCFGDISPELIKEDRDFDDVYYNPTLVTVRPLNTLTLTISHEEAEYNERVANGFCYLATSYMRLYTKSAVDYTRVEDQLRNQFTNFYDYALPFENFHPVPEAVNCIKSHINQDKTLRNTFYNLVYAGESVENGKQLKEFLYRSHISYTGMHSYVLFLKCMEAFKVTNNQLINVLRTPYFAAELNALEVIFNNLYGSSEQPEMQRQMWKYGRVFDSRFLNQLQTKKCAVFTAVLAHLYHSVIPARGNEDARNITKVRELSKDQHRLAKEYARIALTKISGEDKRNSRE
;
A
#
# COMPACT_ATOMS: atom_id res chain seq x y z
N MET A 1 -17.64 -7.91 28.42
CA MET A 1 -17.98 -8.58 27.15
C MET A 1 -17.88 -7.59 25.96
N ASP A 2 -17.10 -6.50 26.09
CA ASP A 2 -17.20 -5.32 25.19
C ASP A 2 -15.93 -4.94 24.42
N ALA A 3 -14.77 -5.56 24.66
CA ALA A 3 -13.55 -5.24 23.92
C ALA A 3 -13.47 -5.94 22.55
N ALA A 4 -13.83 -7.24 22.49
CA ALA A 4 -13.79 -8.03 21.26
C ALA A 4 -14.85 -7.60 20.23
N THR A 5 -15.99 -7.07 20.70
CA THR A 5 -17.09 -6.61 19.85
C THR A 5 -16.73 -5.29 19.15
N ASN A 6 -16.10 -4.35 19.87
CA ASN A 6 -15.58 -3.09 19.31
C ASN A 6 -14.45 -3.33 18.29
N GLU A 7 -13.58 -4.31 18.54
CA GLU A 7 -12.49 -4.67 17.62
C GLU A 7 -13.02 -5.27 16.30
N LEU A 8 -14.05 -6.12 16.37
CA LEU A 8 -14.73 -6.68 15.19
C LEU A 8 -15.51 -5.62 14.40
N GLU A 9 -16.14 -4.64 15.06
CA GLU A 9 -16.89 -3.57 14.40
C GLU A 9 -15.96 -2.57 13.70
N TYR A 10 -14.81 -2.23 14.33
CA TYR A 10 -13.77 -1.42 13.71
C TYR A 10 -13.07 -2.13 12.53
N LEU A 11 -12.78 -3.44 12.65
CA LEU A 11 -12.27 -4.25 11.55
C LEU A 11 -13.27 -4.34 10.38
N ARG A 12 -14.58 -4.41 10.68
CA ARG A 12 -15.63 -4.32 9.65
C ARG A 12 -15.63 -2.97 8.96
N HIS A 13 -15.40 -1.85 9.64
CA HIS A 13 -15.24 -0.54 8.99
C HIS A 13 -14.01 -0.48 8.08
N LEU A 14 -12.89 -1.06 8.50
CA LEU A 14 -11.65 -1.15 7.72
C LEU A 14 -11.82 -2.02 6.46
N LEU A 15 -12.53 -3.14 6.59
CA LEU A 15 -12.79 -4.09 5.50
C LEU A 15 -13.98 -3.67 4.62
N ALA A 16 -14.95 -2.91 5.14
CA ALA A 16 -16.04 -2.31 4.35
C ALA A 16 -15.51 -1.25 3.37
N GLY A 17 -14.43 -0.53 3.73
CA GLY A 17 -13.67 0.30 2.80
C GLY A 17 -13.05 -0.51 1.64
N MET A 18 -12.77 -1.80 1.86
CA MET A 18 -12.22 -2.72 0.86
C MET A 18 -13.28 -3.49 0.05
N LYS A 19 -14.48 -3.76 0.63
CA LYS A 19 -15.53 -4.61 0.04
C LYS A 19 -16.49 -3.90 -0.93
N ARG A 20 -16.59 -2.56 -0.93
CA ARG A 20 -17.57 -1.84 -1.78
C ARG A 20 -17.13 -1.59 -3.23
N LYS A 21 -16.00 -2.14 -3.67
CA LYS A 21 -15.49 -1.95 -5.04
C LYS A 21 -15.23 -3.29 -5.70
N ARG A 22 -15.88 -3.50 -6.85
CA ARG A 22 -15.46 -4.29 -8.03
C ARG A 22 -16.51 -5.31 -8.49
N ASN A 23 -17.56 -4.79 -9.13
CA ASN A 23 -18.18 -5.45 -10.26
C ASN A 23 -17.80 -4.64 -11.50
N THR A 24 -16.92 -5.18 -12.35
CA THR A 24 -16.94 -5.05 -13.81
C THR A 24 -15.84 -5.94 -14.40
N ASP A 25 -16.26 -6.85 -15.26
CA ASP A 25 -15.46 -7.83 -15.99
C ASP A 25 -14.55 -7.18 -17.04
N ASN A 26 -13.38 -7.78 -17.30
CA ASN A 26 -13.03 -8.32 -18.62
C ASN A 26 -11.63 -8.98 -18.64
N THR A 27 -11.52 -9.92 -19.57
CA THR A 27 -10.66 -11.10 -19.70
C THR A 27 -9.49 -10.92 -20.69
N GLU A 28 -8.46 -11.78 -20.51
CA GLU A 28 -7.39 -12.18 -21.48
C GLU A 28 -6.32 -11.13 -21.85
N SER A 29 -5.02 -11.39 -22.03
CA SER A 29 -4.19 -12.60 -22.06
C SER A 29 -2.72 -12.18 -21.85
N GLU A 30 -2.00 -12.71 -20.85
CA GLU A 30 -0.54 -12.50 -20.66
C GLU A 30 0.20 -13.81 -20.93
N ALA A 31 0.54 -14.03 -22.21
CA ALA A 31 1.54 -15.00 -22.62
C ALA A 31 2.39 -14.37 -23.72
N HIS A 32 3.41 -13.60 -23.32
CA HIS A 32 4.66 -13.35 -24.06
C HIS A 32 5.41 -12.22 -23.33
N PHE A 33 6.56 -12.54 -22.75
CA PHE A 33 7.83 -11.80 -22.84
C PHE A 33 8.78 -12.23 -21.72
N GLN A 34 9.47 -13.34 -21.98
CA GLN A 34 10.85 -13.54 -21.53
C GLN A 34 11.74 -13.19 -22.72
N GLN A 35 12.60 -12.18 -22.55
CA GLN A 35 13.94 -12.01 -23.15
C GLN A 35 14.23 -10.52 -23.32
N GLN A 36 15.16 -10.02 -22.51
CA GLN A 36 16.33 -9.24 -22.92
C GLN A 36 16.92 -8.55 -21.67
N GLN A 37 17.93 -9.19 -21.08
CA GLN A 37 18.92 -8.55 -20.21
C GLN A 37 20.24 -9.32 -20.33
N GLU A 38 21.10 -8.82 -21.22
CA GLU A 38 22.56 -8.95 -21.27
C GLU A 38 23.05 -7.47 -21.27
N ASP A 39 24.13 -7.00 -20.66
CA ASP A 39 25.36 -7.56 -20.12
C ASP A 39 25.93 -6.57 -19.08
N ILE A 40 26.39 -7.04 -17.91
CA ILE A 40 27.36 -6.32 -17.05
C ILE A 40 28.31 -7.35 -16.41
N PRO A 41 29.63 -7.09 -16.31
CA PRO A 41 30.64 -8.13 -16.13
C PRO A 41 30.68 -8.72 -14.71
N LYS A 42 30.89 -10.03 -14.66
CA LYS A 42 31.18 -10.80 -13.44
C LYS A 42 32.57 -10.45 -12.92
N ASN A 43 32.67 -10.11 -11.63
CA ASN A 43 33.91 -10.30 -10.87
C ASN A 43 33.59 -11.09 -9.59
N PRO A 44 34.40 -12.12 -9.23
CA PRO A 44 34.07 -13.09 -8.20
C PRO A 44 34.75 -12.73 -6.87
N ASN A 45 33.97 -12.64 -5.79
CA ASN A 45 34.03 -13.64 -4.72
C ASN A 45 33.04 -13.34 -3.58
N PRO A 46 32.53 -14.38 -2.92
CA PRO A 46 31.38 -14.30 -2.03
C PRO A 46 31.80 -14.26 -0.56
N ILE A 47 31.20 -13.36 0.22
CA ILE A 47 31.10 -13.53 1.68
C ILE A 47 29.94 -14.50 1.90
N GLY A 48 30.26 -15.64 2.52
CA GLY A 48 29.48 -16.87 2.51
C GLY A 48 28.05 -16.72 3.03
N VAL A 49 27.09 -16.87 2.11
CA VAL A 49 25.77 -17.42 2.40
C VAL A 49 25.87 -18.91 2.09
N VAL A 50 25.88 -19.74 3.12
CA VAL A 50 25.85 -21.20 2.97
C VAL A 50 24.57 -21.58 2.20
N PRO A 51 24.66 -22.26 1.06
CA PRO A 51 23.48 -22.74 0.35
C PRO A 51 22.87 -23.87 1.17
N VAL A 52 21.74 -23.62 1.82
CA VAL A 52 20.95 -24.67 2.46
C VAL A 52 20.40 -25.57 1.36
N ALA A 53 20.93 -26.79 1.26
CA ALA A 53 20.53 -27.77 0.25
C ALA A 53 19.02 -28.04 0.32
N ASN A 54 18.32 -27.85 -0.81
CA ASN A 54 16.88 -28.09 -1.00
C ASN A 54 16.41 -29.50 -0.60
N HIS A 55 17.33 -30.46 -0.43
CA HIS A 55 17.01 -31.83 -0.06
C HIS A 55 16.62 -32.02 1.42
N ASP A 56 16.94 -31.06 2.30
CA ASP A 56 16.61 -31.14 3.73
C ASP A 56 15.21 -30.58 4.06
N ILE A 57 14.64 -29.75 3.18
CA ILE A 57 13.31 -29.16 3.38
C ILE A 57 12.23 -30.25 3.39
N GLY A 58 12.25 -31.19 2.44
CA GLY A 58 11.27 -32.29 2.38
C GLY A 58 11.27 -33.19 3.62
N LYS A 59 12.47 -33.53 4.14
CA LYS A 59 12.62 -34.35 5.36
C LYS A 59 12.27 -33.57 6.63
N ARG A 60 12.62 -32.29 6.71
CA ARG A 60 12.21 -31.40 7.82
C ARG A 60 10.70 -31.20 7.84
N ILE A 61 10.07 -31.04 6.68
CA ILE A 61 8.61 -30.96 6.51
C ILE A 61 7.96 -32.25 6.98
N GLN A 62 8.40 -33.42 6.50
CA GLN A 62 7.82 -34.69 6.94
C GLN A 62 7.98 -34.90 8.44
N ARG A 63 9.17 -34.65 9.01
CA ARG A 63 9.41 -34.77 10.47
C ARG A 63 8.60 -33.76 11.29
N PHE A 64 8.30 -32.59 10.71
CA PHE A 64 7.48 -31.58 11.38
C PHE A 64 6.01 -31.96 11.34
N LEU A 65 5.50 -32.36 10.18
CA LEU A 65 4.12 -32.84 9.99
C LEU A 65 3.82 -34.11 10.79
N SER A 66 4.84 -34.93 11.07
CA SER A 66 4.72 -36.15 11.87
C SER A 66 4.82 -35.94 13.38
N ARG A 67 5.07 -34.72 13.88
CA ARG A 67 5.13 -34.45 15.32
C ARG A 67 3.71 -34.20 15.86
N PRO A 68 3.29 -34.90 16.92
CA PRO A 68 2.04 -34.57 17.60
C PRO A 68 2.14 -33.13 18.12
N LEU A 69 1.20 -32.30 17.69
CA LEU A 69 1.12 -30.91 18.11
C LEU A 69 0.79 -30.89 19.60
N LYS A 70 1.68 -30.31 20.40
CA LYS A 70 1.43 -30.16 21.85
C LYS A 70 0.16 -29.32 22.06
N PRO A 71 -0.69 -29.68 23.03
CA PRO A 71 -1.83 -28.84 23.41
C PRO A 71 -1.35 -27.44 23.80
N MET A 72 -2.20 -26.43 23.61
CA MET A 72 -1.98 -25.09 24.13
C MET A 72 -1.65 -25.18 25.62
N SER A 73 -0.44 -24.82 26.01
CA SER A 73 -0.14 -24.63 27.42
C SER A 73 -0.62 -23.24 27.82
N ASN A 74 -1.38 -23.15 28.92
CA ASN A 74 -1.79 -21.89 29.56
C ASN A 74 -0.63 -20.96 29.97
N LYS A 75 0.64 -21.38 29.78
CA LYS A 75 1.85 -20.59 30.04
C LYS A 75 1.94 -19.25 29.30
N TYR A 76 1.03 -18.96 28.36
CA TYR A 76 1.11 -17.77 27.53
C TYR A 76 -0.16 -16.91 27.56
N ASN A 77 -1.09 -17.19 28.48
CA ASN A 77 -2.06 -16.17 28.90
C ASN A 77 -1.36 -15.03 29.68
N ASP A 78 -0.17 -15.32 30.23
CA ASP A 78 0.67 -14.40 30.99
C ASP A 78 2.02 -14.17 30.30
N VAL A 79 2.03 -13.75 29.02
CA VAL A 79 3.25 -13.14 28.46
C VAL A 79 3.32 -11.73 29.05
N PRO A 80 4.28 -11.43 29.94
CA PRO A 80 4.41 -10.08 30.46
C PRO A 80 4.67 -9.13 29.29
N ILE A 81 3.87 -8.07 29.22
CA ILE A 81 4.06 -6.96 28.29
C ILE A 81 5.46 -6.39 28.58
N ILE A 82 6.42 -6.68 27.71
CA ILE A 82 7.76 -6.12 27.82
C ILE A 82 7.67 -4.68 27.30
N HIS A 83 7.37 -3.74 28.20
CA HIS A 83 7.59 -2.32 27.97
C HIS A 83 9.10 -2.01 28.03
N GLY A 84 9.81 -2.42 26.99
CA GLY A 84 11.18 -1.97 26.72
C GLY A 84 11.16 -0.95 25.59
N ARG A 85 11.65 0.27 25.83
CA ARG A 85 12.03 1.19 24.73
C ARG A 85 13.22 0.57 24.00
N VAL A 86 12.94 -0.20 22.96
CA VAL A 86 13.91 -0.48 21.91
C VAL A 86 13.59 0.46 20.75
N PRO A 87 14.52 1.29 20.26
CA PRO A 87 14.36 1.91 18.96
C PRO A 87 14.58 0.81 17.90
N SER A 88 13.66 -0.14 17.79
CA SER A 88 13.74 -1.26 16.85
C SER A 88 12.97 -0.94 15.56
N LEU A 89 13.27 -1.67 14.49
CA LEU A 89 12.59 -1.66 13.18
C LEU A 89 11.10 -2.08 13.24
N GLU A 90 10.51 -2.05 14.43
CA GLU A 90 9.21 -2.60 14.78
C GLU A 90 8.33 -1.58 15.54
N THR A 91 8.85 -0.39 15.86
CA THR A 91 8.07 0.76 16.35
C THR A 91 8.04 1.88 15.29
N TRP A 92 6.87 2.50 15.09
CA TRP A 92 6.71 3.61 14.15
C TRP A 92 5.63 4.57 14.67
N THR A 93 6.06 5.71 15.22
CA THR A 93 5.16 6.81 15.60
C THR A 93 4.81 7.67 14.38
N ASP A 94 3.76 8.47 14.49
CA ASP A 94 3.32 9.34 13.41
C ASP A 94 4.37 10.40 13.03
N LEU A 95 5.23 10.77 13.98
CA LEU A 95 6.35 11.72 13.80
C LEU A 95 7.71 11.04 13.68
N GLN A 96 7.75 9.71 13.50
CA GLN A 96 8.99 8.91 13.46
C GLN A 96 10.09 9.46 12.53
N PRO A 97 9.78 10.01 11.33
CA PRO A 97 10.82 10.58 10.47
C PRO A 97 11.55 11.78 11.09
N GLY A 98 10.92 12.48 12.04
CA GLY A 98 11.35 13.77 12.58
C GLY A 98 11.27 14.90 11.54
N ALA A 99 11.72 16.09 11.93
CA ALA A 99 11.79 17.24 11.03
C ALA A 99 12.78 16.99 9.87
N ARG A 100 12.32 17.18 8.62
CA ARG A 100 13.11 16.97 7.40
C ARG A 100 13.00 18.16 6.44
N ILE A 101 13.92 18.20 5.47
CA ILE A 101 13.83 19.14 4.35
C ILE A 101 12.71 18.64 3.43
N CYS A 102 11.75 19.52 3.13
CA CYS A 102 10.57 19.25 2.33
C CYS A 102 10.35 20.40 1.32
N TYR A 103 9.50 20.17 0.32
CA TYR A 103 8.96 21.23 -0.50
C TYR A 103 7.71 21.83 0.14
N ASN A 104 7.50 23.14 -0.07
CA ASN A 104 6.37 23.87 0.46
C ASN A 104 5.08 23.47 -0.27
N LEU A 105 4.21 22.74 0.43
CA LEU A 105 2.86 22.47 -0.06
C LEU A 105 1.96 23.66 0.28
N ARG A 106 1.69 24.49 -0.73
CA ARG A 106 0.90 25.71 -0.61
C ARG A 106 -0.58 25.43 -0.90
N ARG A 107 -1.45 25.88 -0.01
CA ARG A 107 -2.89 25.98 -0.25
C ARG A 107 -3.14 27.06 -1.31
N ILE A 108 -3.83 26.70 -2.39
CA ILE A 108 -4.19 27.62 -3.46
C ILE A 108 -5.70 27.81 -3.41
N GLU A 109 -6.13 29.01 -3.00
CA GLU A 109 -7.54 29.35 -2.83
C GLU A 109 -8.20 29.72 -4.17
N GLU A 110 -7.46 30.42 -5.04
CA GLU A 110 -7.92 30.89 -6.33
C GLU A 110 -7.92 29.76 -7.37
N VAL A 111 -9.08 29.51 -7.97
CA VAL A 111 -9.27 28.44 -8.95
C VAL A 111 -8.42 28.67 -10.21
N GLU A 112 -8.24 29.92 -10.62
CA GLU A 112 -7.44 30.34 -11.77
C GLU A 112 -5.95 29.99 -11.58
N GLU A 113 -5.42 30.11 -10.35
CA GLU A 113 -4.04 29.73 -10.02
C GLU A 113 -3.89 28.19 -10.10
N LEU A 114 -4.85 27.43 -9.58
CA LEU A 114 -4.88 25.96 -9.71
C LEU A 114 -4.98 25.49 -11.17
N PHE A 115 -5.87 26.11 -11.95
CA PHE A 115 -6.03 25.83 -13.37
C PHE A 115 -4.72 26.08 -14.13
N THR A 116 -4.07 27.22 -13.85
CA THR A 116 -2.82 27.61 -14.50
C THR A 116 -1.70 26.64 -14.15
N LEU A 117 -1.55 26.32 -12.86
CA LEU A 117 -0.56 25.35 -12.38
C LEU A 117 -0.79 23.97 -13.00
N GLY A 118 -2.03 23.47 -12.98
CA GLY A 118 -2.41 22.20 -13.57
C GLY A 118 -2.08 22.12 -15.06
N SER A 119 -2.44 23.16 -15.81
CA SER A 119 -2.15 23.27 -17.24
C SER A 119 -0.64 23.23 -17.54
N GLN A 120 0.17 23.93 -16.73
CA GLN A 120 1.62 23.94 -16.89
C GLN A 120 2.23 22.56 -16.58
N VAL A 121 1.84 21.96 -15.46
CA VAL A 121 2.36 20.65 -15.01
C VAL A 121 1.99 19.55 -16.00
N PHE A 122 0.71 19.46 -16.39
CA PHE A 122 0.27 18.39 -17.28
C PHE A 122 0.82 18.54 -18.71
N ARG A 123 1.02 19.77 -19.19
CA ARG A 123 1.76 20.02 -20.44
C ARG A 123 3.21 19.58 -20.35
N ALA A 124 3.88 19.85 -19.23
CA ALA A 124 5.28 19.46 -19.04
C ALA A 124 5.44 17.93 -18.98
N ILE A 125 4.63 17.22 -18.19
CA ILE A 125 4.77 15.76 -18.03
C ILE A 125 4.41 14.96 -19.30
N GLN A 126 3.67 15.56 -20.24
CA GLN A 126 3.34 14.95 -21.53
C GLN A 126 4.37 15.23 -22.63
N GLY A 127 5.22 16.24 -22.46
CA GLY A 127 6.23 16.62 -23.45
C GLY A 127 7.62 16.69 -22.83
N ASN A 128 7.98 17.87 -22.32
CA ASN A 128 9.28 18.13 -21.71
C ASN A 128 9.19 17.98 -20.19
N ILE A 129 9.46 16.76 -19.71
CA ILE A 129 9.35 16.46 -18.29
C ILE A 129 10.47 17.17 -17.54
N THR A 130 10.09 17.89 -16.50
CA THR A 130 11.03 18.64 -15.65
C THR A 130 10.92 18.18 -14.21
N ALA A 131 11.99 18.32 -13.43
CA ALA A 131 11.95 18.03 -11.99
C ALA A 131 10.90 18.90 -11.30
N LYS A 132 10.86 20.20 -11.63
CA LYS A 132 9.86 21.14 -11.13
C LYS A 132 8.42 20.66 -11.35
N ALA A 133 8.08 20.19 -12.55
CA ALA A 133 6.74 19.69 -12.84
C ALA A 133 6.39 18.45 -11.99
N ILE A 134 7.35 17.56 -11.75
CA ILE A 134 7.16 16.38 -10.88
C ILE A 134 6.92 16.83 -9.43
N CYS A 135 7.65 17.84 -8.95
CA CYS A 135 7.45 18.38 -7.62
C CYS A 135 6.08 19.07 -7.48
N GLN A 136 5.67 19.85 -8.48
CA GLN A 136 4.39 20.55 -8.50
C GLN A 136 3.18 19.60 -8.58
N LEU A 137 3.33 18.34 -9.03
CA LEU A 137 2.30 17.31 -8.86
C LEU A 137 1.93 17.10 -7.39
N MET A 138 2.88 17.22 -6.45
CA MET A 138 2.57 17.12 -5.02
C MET A 138 1.69 18.28 -4.56
N ASN A 139 1.94 19.49 -5.07
CA ASN A 139 1.16 20.67 -4.70
C ASN A 139 -0.27 20.60 -5.23
N LEU A 140 -0.44 20.17 -6.50
CA LEU A 140 -1.76 19.88 -7.05
C LEU A 140 -2.47 18.79 -6.25
N ALA A 141 -1.76 17.72 -5.86
CA ALA A 141 -2.34 16.67 -5.03
C ALA A 141 -2.80 17.17 -3.65
N TYR A 142 -2.05 18.09 -3.03
CA TYR A 142 -2.40 18.69 -1.74
C TYR A 142 -3.68 19.53 -1.81
N ASN A 143 -3.94 20.16 -2.96
CA ASN A 143 -5.12 20.98 -3.21
C ASN A 143 -6.32 20.18 -3.74
N LEU A 144 -6.33 18.86 -3.55
CA LEU A 144 -7.50 18.03 -3.87
C LEU A 144 -8.69 18.44 -3.00
N LYS A 145 -9.81 18.75 -3.67
CA LYS A 145 -11.12 18.98 -3.04
C LYS A 145 -12.08 17.84 -3.38
N ASP A 146 -13.03 17.55 -2.49
CA ASP A 146 -14.14 16.65 -2.80
C ASP A 146 -15.28 17.37 -3.54
N SER A 147 -16.40 16.69 -3.80
CA SER A 147 -17.56 17.29 -4.50
C SER A 147 -18.24 18.42 -3.73
N ALA A 148 -18.01 18.53 -2.42
CA ALA A 148 -18.52 19.65 -1.63
C ALA A 148 -17.59 20.88 -1.68
N GLY A 149 -16.46 20.78 -2.41
CA GLY A 149 -15.44 21.83 -2.45
C GLY A 149 -14.50 21.81 -1.24
N GLU A 150 -14.62 20.81 -0.37
CA GLU A 150 -13.83 20.71 0.86
C GLU A 150 -12.48 20.05 0.60
N TYR A 151 -11.42 20.58 1.21
CA TYR A 151 -10.08 20.03 1.04
C TYR A 151 -9.96 18.63 1.65
N CYS A 152 -9.39 17.72 0.88
CA CYS A 152 -9.17 16.34 1.29
C CYS A 152 -7.95 16.17 2.20
N PHE A 153 -7.08 17.18 2.30
CA PHE A 153 -5.87 17.19 3.11
C PHE A 153 -5.95 18.32 4.13
N GLY A 154 -5.61 18.01 5.38
CA GLY A 154 -5.48 19.01 6.45
C GLY A 154 -4.18 19.81 6.33
N ASP A 155 -3.87 20.59 7.35
CA ASP A 155 -2.65 21.39 7.37
C ASP A 155 -1.39 20.52 7.55
N ILE A 156 -0.29 20.99 6.96
CA ILE A 156 1.01 20.34 7.14
C ILE A 156 1.51 20.58 8.57
N SER A 157 1.94 19.50 9.25
CA SER A 157 2.50 19.62 10.59
C SER A 157 3.87 20.31 10.56
N PRO A 158 4.07 21.42 11.30
CA PRO A 158 5.35 22.11 11.36
C PRO A 158 6.45 21.25 12.00
N GLU A 159 6.08 20.27 12.84
CA GLU A 159 7.02 19.36 13.49
C GLU A 159 7.78 18.44 12.52
N LEU A 160 7.23 18.26 11.31
CA LEU A 160 7.84 17.46 10.26
C LEU A 160 8.72 18.30 9.31
N ILE A 161 8.71 19.63 9.45
CA ILE A 161 9.44 20.55 8.57
C ILE A 161 10.69 21.06 9.29
N LYS A 162 11.86 20.75 8.74
CA LYS A 162 13.14 21.35 9.14
C LYS A 162 13.46 22.58 8.30
N GLU A 163 13.25 22.47 6.99
CA GLU A 163 13.51 23.49 5.99
C GLU A 163 12.45 23.32 4.91
N ASP A 164 11.85 24.43 4.53
CA ASP A 164 10.78 24.47 3.55
C ASP A 164 11.30 25.10 2.27
N ARG A 165 11.35 24.31 1.19
CA ARG A 165 11.90 24.74 -0.10
C ARG A 165 10.78 25.11 -1.04
N ASP A 166 10.96 26.22 -1.74
CA ASP A 166 10.05 26.54 -2.82
C ASP A 166 10.22 25.52 -3.96
N PHE A 167 9.15 25.21 -4.67
CA PHE A 167 9.22 24.48 -5.92
C PHE A 167 10.01 25.25 -6.99
N ASP A 168 10.07 26.58 -6.87
CA ASP A 168 10.86 27.45 -7.73
C ASP A 168 12.37 27.34 -7.47
N ASP A 169 12.78 26.89 -6.27
CA ASP A 169 14.19 26.71 -5.89
C ASP A 169 14.84 25.45 -6.47
N VAL A 170 14.13 24.71 -7.33
CA VAL A 170 14.70 23.61 -8.12
C VAL A 170 15.55 24.22 -9.25
N TYR A 171 16.66 24.86 -8.83
CA TYR A 171 17.50 25.82 -9.57
C TYR A 171 18.25 25.26 -10.78
N TYR A 172 18.24 23.94 -10.98
CA TYR A 172 18.78 23.29 -12.16
C TYR A 172 17.72 22.34 -12.70
N ASN A 173 16.95 22.81 -13.68
CA ASN A 173 15.86 22.05 -14.26
C ASN A 173 16.19 21.67 -15.72
N PRO A 174 17.24 20.86 -15.98
CA PRO A 174 17.37 20.26 -17.29
C PRO A 174 16.12 19.43 -17.53
N THR A 175 15.57 19.51 -18.73
CA THR A 175 14.55 18.58 -19.18
C THR A 175 15.06 17.17 -18.88
N LEU A 176 14.36 16.46 -17.99
CA LEU A 176 14.76 15.13 -17.54
C LEU A 176 14.63 14.15 -18.69
N VAL A 177 13.52 14.27 -19.42
CA VAL A 177 13.22 13.51 -20.64
C VAL A 177 12.36 14.39 -21.54
N THR A 178 12.73 14.48 -22.80
CA THR A 178 11.84 14.96 -23.86
C THR A 178 11.14 13.75 -24.45
N VAL A 179 9.81 13.74 -24.32
CA VAL A 179 8.98 12.71 -24.92
C VAL A 179 8.26 13.31 -26.10
N ARG A 180 8.21 12.58 -27.22
CA ARG A 180 7.33 12.96 -28.32
C ARG A 180 5.90 12.64 -27.89
N PRO A 181 5.01 13.63 -27.70
CA PRO A 181 3.65 13.34 -27.31
C PRO A 181 2.99 12.52 -28.44
N LEU A 182 2.58 11.29 -28.12
CA LEU A 182 1.77 10.46 -29.01
C LEU A 182 0.35 11.04 -29.08
N ASN A 183 -0.19 11.43 -27.92
CA ASN A 183 -1.44 12.18 -27.76
C ASN A 183 -1.22 13.34 -26.76
N THR A 184 -1.82 14.49 -27.02
CA THR A 184 -1.83 15.63 -26.09
C THR A 184 -3.09 15.59 -25.23
N LEU A 185 -2.98 15.92 -23.95
CA LEU A 185 -4.13 16.11 -23.07
C LEU A 185 -5.08 17.09 -23.75
N THR A 186 -6.32 16.64 -23.93
CA THR A 186 -7.37 17.39 -24.61
C THR A 186 -8.49 17.66 -23.63
N LEU A 187 -8.94 18.90 -23.58
CA LEU A 187 -10.09 19.31 -22.77
C LEU A 187 -11.37 18.89 -23.50
N THR A 188 -12.28 18.23 -22.78
CA THR A 188 -13.55 17.75 -23.36
C THR A 188 -14.75 18.62 -22.99
N ILE A 189 -14.55 19.61 -22.12
CA ILE A 189 -15.58 20.53 -21.62
C ILE A 189 -15.46 21.87 -22.35
N SER A 190 -16.59 22.50 -22.68
CA SER A 190 -16.59 23.80 -23.35
C SER A 190 -16.22 24.92 -22.38
N HIS A 191 -15.43 25.90 -22.84
CA HIS A 191 -15.10 27.12 -22.08
C HIS A 191 -16.33 27.94 -21.65
N GLU A 192 -17.46 27.74 -22.31
CA GLU A 192 -18.73 28.42 -22.01
C GLU A 192 -19.54 27.73 -20.90
N GLU A 193 -19.15 26.52 -20.49
CA GLU A 193 -19.85 25.82 -19.41
C GLU A 193 -19.61 26.50 -18.05
N ALA A 194 -20.66 26.52 -17.22
CA ALA A 194 -20.54 27.00 -15.85
C ALA A 194 -19.48 26.20 -15.10
N GLU A 195 -18.71 26.88 -14.24
CA GLU A 195 -17.67 26.27 -13.41
C GLU A 195 -16.53 25.62 -14.22
N TYR A 196 -16.35 25.98 -15.50
CA TYR A 196 -15.32 25.43 -16.38
C TYR A 196 -13.93 25.37 -15.70
N ASN A 197 -13.47 26.49 -15.13
CA ASN A 197 -12.16 26.56 -14.46
C ASN A 197 -12.08 25.60 -13.28
N GLU A 198 -13.15 25.51 -12.48
CA GLU A 198 -13.20 24.68 -11.28
C GLU A 198 -13.22 23.19 -11.60
N ARG A 199 -14.03 22.77 -12.59
CA ARG A 199 -14.09 21.37 -13.04
C ARG A 199 -12.74 20.91 -13.57
N VAL A 200 -12.07 21.76 -14.36
CA VAL A 200 -10.73 21.47 -14.90
C VAL A 200 -9.68 21.42 -13.78
N ALA A 201 -9.70 22.38 -12.85
CA ALA A 201 -8.80 22.38 -11.69
C ALA A 201 -8.98 21.12 -10.81
N ASN A 202 -10.22 20.73 -10.51
CA ASN A 202 -10.55 19.51 -9.79
C ASN A 202 -10.01 18.26 -10.50
N GLY A 203 -10.17 18.20 -11.83
CA GLY A 203 -9.58 17.16 -12.65
C GLY A 203 -8.05 17.08 -12.50
N PHE A 204 -7.35 18.22 -12.54
CA PHE A 204 -5.89 18.24 -12.39
C PHE A 204 -5.45 17.75 -11.01
N CYS A 205 -6.09 18.23 -9.93
CA CYS A 205 -5.79 17.78 -8.58
C CYS A 205 -6.06 16.26 -8.41
N TYR A 206 -7.20 15.78 -8.91
CA TYR A 206 -7.56 14.36 -8.90
C TYR A 206 -6.51 13.49 -9.58
N LEU A 207 -6.12 13.86 -10.80
CA LEU A 207 -5.10 13.14 -11.55
C LEU A 207 -3.74 13.22 -10.84
N ALA A 208 -3.33 14.39 -10.35
CA ALA A 208 -2.08 14.58 -9.62
C ALA A 208 -2.01 13.68 -8.37
N THR A 209 -3.07 13.59 -7.57
CA THR A 209 -3.14 12.68 -6.43
C THR A 209 -3.03 11.21 -6.85
N SER A 210 -3.52 10.83 -8.04
CA SER A 210 -3.38 9.46 -8.54
C SER A 210 -1.92 9.06 -8.81
N TYR A 211 -1.04 10.01 -9.17
CA TYR A 211 0.39 9.73 -9.38
C TYR A 211 1.11 9.28 -8.11
N MET A 212 0.54 9.54 -6.94
CA MET A 212 1.09 9.06 -5.65
C MET A 212 1.16 7.53 -5.57
N ARG A 213 0.39 6.82 -6.41
CA ARG A 213 0.52 5.36 -6.59
C ARG A 213 1.92 4.95 -7.03
N LEU A 214 2.68 5.80 -7.73
CA LEU A 214 4.02 5.49 -8.25
C LEU A 214 5.07 5.28 -7.16
N TYR A 215 4.82 5.68 -5.92
CA TYR A 215 5.68 5.31 -4.79
C TYR A 215 5.74 3.79 -4.57
N THR A 216 4.73 3.04 -5.04
CA THR A 216 4.63 1.59 -4.78
C THR A 216 4.33 0.77 -6.03
N LYS A 217 3.59 1.31 -7.00
CA LYS A 217 3.22 0.67 -8.25
C LYS A 217 4.29 0.86 -9.33
N SER A 218 4.40 -0.10 -10.25
CA SER A 218 5.23 0.08 -11.44
C SER A 218 4.61 1.12 -12.38
N ALA A 219 5.40 1.67 -13.29
CA ALA A 219 4.86 2.58 -14.32
C ALA A 219 3.85 1.86 -15.22
N VAL A 220 4.13 0.60 -15.58
CA VAL A 220 3.25 -0.25 -16.40
C VAL A 220 1.90 -0.48 -15.72
N ASP A 221 1.91 -0.79 -14.42
CA ASP A 221 0.65 -0.96 -13.68
C ASP A 221 -0.15 0.34 -13.61
N TYR A 222 0.54 1.48 -13.50
CA TYR A 222 -0.12 2.79 -13.46
C TYR A 222 -0.72 3.17 -14.82
N THR A 223 -0.07 2.86 -15.94
CA THR A 223 -0.63 3.10 -17.28
C THR A 223 -1.91 2.33 -17.57
N ARG A 224 -2.17 1.24 -16.84
CA ARG A 224 -3.38 0.41 -17.02
C ARG A 224 -4.60 0.94 -16.26
N VAL A 225 -4.49 2.02 -15.48
CA VAL A 225 -5.60 2.50 -14.62
C VAL A 225 -6.42 3.64 -15.23
N GLU A 226 -6.16 4.05 -16.48
CA GLU A 226 -6.81 5.20 -17.11
C GLU A 226 -8.35 5.12 -17.05
N ASP A 227 -8.93 4.03 -17.56
CA ASP A 227 -10.39 3.83 -17.57
C ASP A 227 -10.98 3.81 -16.15
N GLN A 228 -10.24 3.24 -15.19
CA GLN A 228 -10.67 3.20 -13.81
C GLN A 228 -10.69 4.61 -13.19
N LEU A 229 -9.70 5.45 -13.50
CA LEU A 229 -9.67 6.85 -13.04
C LEU A 229 -10.82 7.63 -13.65
N ARG A 230 -11.04 7.51 -14.97
CA ARG A 230 -12.14 8.15 -15.69
C ARG A 230 -13.50 7.78 -15.10
N ASN A 231 -13.76 6.48 -14.95
CA ASN A 231 -15.05 5.98 -14.46
C ASN A 231 -15.30 6.32 -12.99
N GLN A 232 -14.27 6.39 -12.17
CA GLN A 232 -14.42 6.71 -10.75
C GLN A 232 -14.52 8.20 -10.48
N PHE A 233 -13.95 9.05 -11.33
CA PHE A 233 -14.09 10.50 -11.21
C PHE A 233 -15.57 10.92 -11.19
N THR A 234 -16.36 10.44 -12.14
CA THR A 234 -17.80 10.73 -12.21
C THR A 234 -18.55 10.34 -10.94
N ASN A 235 -18.17 9.23 -10.29
CA ASN A 235 -18.79 8.81 -9.03
C ASN A 235 -18.43 9.69 -7.83
N PHE A 236 -17.35 10.46 -7.92
CA PHE A 236 -16.91 11.34 -6.84
C PHE A 236 -17.38 12.78 -7.02
N TYR A 237 -17.50 13.25 -8.26
CA TYR A 237 -17.78 14.66 -8.58
C TYR A 237 -19.12 14.88 -9.29
N ASP A 238 -19.84 13.82 -9.65
CA ASP A 238 -21.14 13.87 -10.36
C ASP A 238 -21.09 14.52 -11.76
N TYR A 239 -19.90 14.73 -12.32
CA TYR A 239 -19.66 15.13 -13.71
C TYR A 239 -18.49 14.35 -14.32
N ALA A 240 -18.43 14.31 -15.65
CA ALA A 240 -17.38 13.59 -16.37
C ALA A 240 -16.01 14.25 -16.18
N LEU A 241 -14.95 13.44 -16.11
CA LEU A 241 -13.57 13.96 -16.09
C LEU A 241 -13.31 14.82 -17.34
N PRO A 242 -12.88 16.09 -17.21
CA PRO A 242 -12.85 17.04 -18.32
C PRO A 242 -11.63 16.85 -19.25
N PHE A 243 -11.06 15.65 -19.29
CA PHE A 243 -9.85 15.35 -20.04
C PHE A 243 -9.94 14.07 -20.85
N GLU A 244 -9.42 14.12 -22.06
CA GLU A 244 -9.03 12.98 -22.88
C GLU A 244 -7.51 12.92 -23.00
N ASN A 245 -6.97 11.72 -23.26
CA ASN A 245 -5.54 11.51 -23.45
C ASN A 245 -4.68 12.10 -22.32
N PHE A 246 -5.18 12.08 -21.08
CA PHE A 246 -4.50 12.69 -19.93
C PHE A 246 -3.35 11.83 -19.41
N HIS A 247 -3.36 10.52 -19.74
CA HIS A 247 -2.34 9.60 -19.28
C HIS A 247 -1.09 9.77 -20.16
N PRO A 248 0.08 10.09 -19.57
CA PRO A 248 1.29 10.27 -20.35
C PRO A 248 1.84 8.91 -20.76
N VAL A 249 2.69 8.92 -21.79
CA VAL A 249 3.25 7.67 -22.34
C VAL A 249 4.12 6.94 -21.29
N PRO A 250 4.32 5.61 -21.41
CA PRO A 250 5.03 4.82 -20.40
C PRO A 250 6.42 5.35 -20.04
N GLU A 251 7.16 5.92 -20.99
CA GLU A 251 8.47 6.55 -20.79
C GLU A 251 8.39 7.71 -19.81
N ALA A 252 7.35 8.53 -19.94
CA ALA A 252 7.10 9.67 -19.06
C ALA A 252 6.78 9.22 -17.64
N VAL A 253 5.89 8.24 -17.49
CA VAL A 253 5.54 7.66 -16.19
C VAL A 253 6.77 7.04 -15.52
N ASN A 254 7.63 6.37 -16.29
CA ASN A 254 8.90 5.83 -15.78
C ASN A 254 9.85 6.93 -15.31
N CYS A 255 9.96 8.04 -16.04
CA CYS A 255 10.75 9.19 -15.63
C CYS A 255 10.24 9.77 -14.29
N ILE A 256 8.93 10.00 -14.18
CA ILE A 256 8.29 10.50 -12.95
C ILE A 256 8.60 9.55 -11.78
N LYS A 257 8.37 8.25 -11.96
CA LYS A 257 8.64 7.24 -10.94
C LYS A 257 10.11 7.22 -10.52
N SER A 258 11.03 7.31 -11.48
CA SER A 258 12.47 7.27 -11.21
C SER A 258 12.91 8.47 -10.38
N HIS A 259 12.41 9.66 -10.74
CA HIS A 259 12.70 10.88 -9.99
C HIS A 259 12.15 10.84 -8.56
N ILE A 260 10.88 10.46 -8.40
CA ILE A 260 10.23 10.27 -7.08
C ILE A 260 11.02 9.30 -6.18
N ASN A 261 11.58 8.24 -6.76
CA ASN A 261 12.36 7.27 -5.98
C ASN A 261 13.74 7.79 -5.54
N GLN A 262 14.35 8.69 -6.33
CA GLN A 262 15.70 9.20 -6.09
C GLN A 262 15.70 10.43 -5.17
N ASP A 263 14.69 11.29 -5.29
CA ASP A 263 14.62 12.54 -4.55
C ASP A 263 14.09 12.30 -3.12
N LYS A 264 14.99 12.52 -2.14
CA LYS A 264 14.65 12.40 -0.72
C LYS A 264 13.71 13.51 -0.24
N THR A 265 13.84 14.73 -0.77
CA THR A 265 13.00 15.87 -0.43
C THR A 265 11.56 15.63 -0.88
N LEU A 266 11.36 15.09 -2.09
CA LEU A 266 10.04 14.65 -2.55
C LEU A 266 9.46 13.57 -1.66
N ARG A 267 10.26 12.57 -1.28
CA ARG A 267 9.81 11.52 -0.37
C ARG A 267 9.38 12.07 1.00
N ASN A 268 10.12 13.03 1.56
CA ASN A 268 9.74 13.70 2.82
C ASN A 268 8.45 14.51 2.64
N THR A 269 8.34 15.25 1.53
CA THR A 269 7.13 16.01 1.16
C THR A 269 5.91 15.09 1.04
N PHE A 270 6.09 13.89 0.48
CA PHE A 270 5.03 12.90 0.41
C PHE A 270 4.63 12.37 1.79
N TYR A 271 5.58 12.18 2.71
CA TYR A 271 5.25 11.84 4.10
C TYR A 271 4.31 12.89 4.70
N ASN A 272 4.64 14.18 4.54
CA ASN A 272 3.84 15.30 5.02
C ASN A 272 2.43 15.30 4.38
N LEU A 273 2.34 15.06 3.07
CA LEU A 273 1.06 14.95 2.36
C LEU A 273 0.20 13.81 2.92
N VAL A 274 0.78 12.62 3.11
CA VAL A 274 0.06 11.47 3.68
C VAL A 274 -0.38 11.75 5.11
N TYR A 275 0.50 12.36 5.92
CA TYR A 275 0.19 12.75 7.30
C TYR A 275 -0.99 13.72 7.38
N ALA A 276 -0.99 14.77 6.53
CA ALA A 276 -2.09 15.71 6.38
C ALA A 276 -3.37 15.04 5.82
N GLY A 277 -3.20 14.00 5.00
CA GLY A 277 -4.30 13.18 4.52
C GLY A 277 -4.96 12.35 5.63
N GLU A 278 -4.19 11.90 6.63
CA GLU A 278 -4.73 11.18 7.79
C GLU A 278 -5.28 12.09 8.89
N SER A 279 -5.01 13.40 8.84
CA SER A 279 -5.52 14.34 9.85
C SER A 279 -6.97 14.79 9.62
N VAL A 280 -7.57 14.46 8.48
CA VAL A 280 -8.94 14.85 8.13
C VAL A 280 -9.72 13.68 7.50
N GLU A 281 -10.99 13.56 7.83
CA GLU A 281 -11.88 12.53 7.27
C GLU A 281 -12.46 12.94 5.89
N ASN A 282 -12.38 14.22 5.53
CA ASN A 282 -12.86 14.74 4.24
C ASN A 282 -12.21 14.00 3.06
N GLY A 283 -13.02 13.69 2.04
CA GLY A 283 -12.59 12.93 0.87
C GLY A 283 -11.97 11.55 1.18
N LYS A 284 -12.27 10.90 2.32
CA LYS A 284 -11.67 9.60 2.69
C LYS A 284 -11.77 8.55 1.57
N GLN A 285 -12.95 8.38 0.97
CA GLN A 285 -13.14 7.41 -0.11
C GLN A 285 -12.35 7.77 -1.38
N LEU A 286 -12.22 9.07 -1.65
CA LEU A 286 -11.46 9.62 -2.75
C LEU A 286 -9.95 9.35 -2.55
N LYS A 287 -9.40 9.71 -1.39
CA LYS A 287 -8.02 9.39 -0.99
C LYS A 287 -7.75 7.89 -1.01
N GLU A 288 -8.69 7.09 -0.50
CA GLU A 288 -8.59 5.63 -0.45
C GLU A 288 -8.41 5.04 -1.85
N PHE A 289 -9.22 5.52 -2.80
CA PHE A 289 -9.11 5.13 -4.19
C PHE A 289 -7.84 5.65 -4.85
N LEU A 290 -7.55 6.96 -4.72
CA LEU A 290 -6.50 7.62 -5.48
C LEU A 290 -5.10 7.13 -5.10
N TYR A 291 -4.82 6.89 -3.82
CA TYR A 291 -3.48 6.43 -3.44
C TYR A 291 -3.41 5.53 -2.19
N ARG A 292 -4.27 5.73 -1.18
CA ARG A 292 -4.12 5.10 0.14
C ARG A 292 -4.10 3.57 0.08
N SER A 293 -5.04 2.98 -0.67
CA SER A 293 -5.14 1.52 -0.85
C SER A 293 -3.93 0.93 -1.60
N HIS A 294 -3.15 1.76 -2.29
CA HIS A 294 -1.97 1.34 -3.05
C HIS A 294 -0.68 1.47 -2.25
N ILE A 295 -0.64 2.37 -1.26
CA ILE A 295 0.56 2.64 -0.47
C ILE A 295 0.50 2.06 0.95
N SER A 296 -0.69 1.85 1.49
CA SER A 296 -0.87 1.21 2.80
C SER A 296 -0.42 -0.25 2.76
N TYR A 297 0.21 -0.68 3.84
CA TYR A 297 0.70 -2.04 4.04
C TYR A 297 1.59 -2.54 2.90
N THR A 298 2.32 -1.64 2.23
CA THR A 298 3.06 -1.95 1.01
C THR A 298 4.02 -3.12 1.18
N GLY A 299 3.76 -4.18 0.40
CA GLY A 299 4.55 -5.40 0.42
C GLY A 299 4.30 -6.31 1.62
N MET A 300 3.30 -6.04 2.47
CA MET A 300 2.90 -6.86 3.63
C MET A 300 1.59 -7.60 3.38
N HIS A 301 1.48 -8.32 2.26
CA HIS A 301 0.25 -9.05 1.93
C HIS A 301 -0.12 -10.09 3.00
N SER A 302 0.86 -10.66 3.71
CA SER A 302 0.60 -11.57 4.82
C SER A 302 -0.20 -10.90 5.93
N TYR A 303 0.11 -9.65 6.30
CA TYR A 303 -0.66 -8.91 7.30
C TYR A 303 -2.11 -8.70 6.85
N VAL A 304 -2.32 -8.21 5.62
CA VAL A 304 -3.67 -7.99 5.07
C VAL A 304 -4.46 -9.30 4.99
N LEU A 305 -3.84 -10.40 4.57
CA LEU A 305 -4.48 -11.72 4.53
C LEU A 305 -4.77 -12.27 5.93
N PHE A 306 -3.92 -11.99 6.91
CA PHE A 306 -4.15 -12.35 8.30
C PHE A 306 -5.42 -11.68 8.84
N LEU A 307 -5.59 -10.37 8.63
CA LEU A 307 -6.81 -9.64 8.99
C LEU A 307 -8.05 -10.21 8.28
N LYS A 308 -7.93 -10.53 6.98
CA LYS A 308 -9.01 -11.17 6.22
C LYS A 308 -9.39 -12.56 6.76
N CYS A 309 -8.41 -13.34 7.21
CA CYS A 309 -8.67 -14.61 7.88
C CYS A 309 -9.41 -14.40 9.20
N MET A 310 -8.95 -13.47 10.05
CA MET A 310 -9.66 -13.13 11.30
C MET A 310 -11.13 -12.80 11.05
N GLU A 311 -11.41 -11.96 10.05
CA GLU A 311 -12.79 -11.60 9.70
C GLU A 311 -13.58 -12.80 9.17
N ALA A 312 -13.02 -13.59 8.24
CA ALA A 312 -13.70 -14.72 7.61
C ALA A 312 -14.02 -15.84 8.61
N PHE A 313 -13.12 -16.09 9.56
CA PHE A 313 -13.28 -17.14 10.57
C PHE A 313 -13.89 -16.62 11.88
N LYS A 314 -14.09 -15.31 12.03
CA LYS A 314 -14.57 -14.66 13.27
C LYS A 314 -13.73 -15.01 14.51
N VAL A 315 -12.41 -15.08 14.34
CA VAL A 315 -11.45 -15.38 15.42
C VAL A 315 -10.66 -14.14 15.81
N THR A 316 -10.19 -14.09 17.05
CA THR A 316 -9.27 -13.04 17.51
C THR A 316 -7.87 -13.21 16.90
N ASN A 317 -7.07 -12.14 16.94
CA ASN A 317 -5.66 -12.17 16.52
C ASN A 317 -4.88 -13.25 17.31
N ASN A 318 -5.10 -13.34 18.63
CA ASN A 318 -4.45 -14.32 19.50
C ASN A 318 -4.83 -15.76 19.12
N GLN A 319 -6.11 -16.03 18.85
CA GLN A 319 -6.55 -17.35 18.39
C GLN A 319 -5.88 -17.74 17.07
N LEU A 320 -5.88 -16.83 16.08
CA LEU A 320 -5.29 -17.13 14.77
C LEU A 320 -3.76 -17.28 14.84
N ILE A 321 -3.06 -16.46 15.62
CA ILE A 321 -1.62 -16.61 15.87
C ILE A 321 -1.32 -17.98 16.49
N ASN A 322 -2.08 -18.38 17.52
CA ASN A 322 -1.89 -19.66 18.20
C ASN A 322 -2.13 -20.86 17.28
N VAL A 323 -3.15 -20.79 16.43
CA VAL A 323 -3.44 -21.84 15.44
C VAL A 323 -2.29 -22.00 14.45
N LEU A 324 -1.74 -20.89 13.97
CA LEU A 324 -0.65 -20.83 12.99
C LEU A 324 0.74 -21.05 13.61
N ARG A 325 0.85 -21.14 14.95
CA ARG A 325 2.14 -21.19 15.66
C ARG A 325 2.97 -22.41 15.29
N THR A 326 4.13 -22.14 14.71
CA THR A 326 5.18 -23.12 14.38
C THR A 326 6.55 -22.44 14.42
N PRO A 327 7.62 -23.14 14.84
CA PRO A 327 8.99 -22.64 14.71
C PRO A 327 9.34 -22.19 13.29
N TYR A 328 8.68 -22.75 12.27
CA TYR A 328 8.90 -22.40 10.87
C TYR A 328 8.43 -20.98 10.50
N PHE A 329 7.41 -20.44 11.19
CA PHE A 329 6.85 -19.11 10.96
C PHE A 329 7.02 -18.18 12.18
N ALA A 330 7.98 -18.50 13.06
CA ALA A 330 8.15 -17.76 14.31
C ALA A 330 8.46 -16.27 14.06
N ALA A 331 9.27 -15.96 13.05
CA ALA A 331 9.63 -14.58 12.73
C ALA A 331 8.42 -13.76 12.25
N GLU A 332 7.57 -14.34 11.40
CA GLU A 332 6.36 -13.71 10.89
C GLU A 332 5.32 -13.51 11.99
N LEU A 333 5.11 -14.53 12.83
CA LEU A 333 4.13 -14.46 13.91
C LEU A 333 4.55 -13.47 14.99
N ASN A 334 5.84 -13.43 15.36
CA ASN A 334 6.36 -12.42 16.29
C ASN A 334 6.19 -11.01 15.73
N ALA A 335 6.40 -10.80 14.43
CA ALA A 335 6.18 -9.49 13.81
C ALA A 335 4.69 -9.08 13.81
N LEU A 336 3.77 -10.03 13.64
CA LEU A 336 2.33 -9.78 13.82
C LEU A 336 1.98 -9.43 15.26
N GLU A 337 2.52 -10.16 16.24
CA GLU A 337 2.34 -9.86 17.66
C GLU A 337 2.83 -8.45 18.00
N VAL A 338 3.97 -8.01 17.46
CA VAL A 338 4.47 -6.64 17.64
C VAL A 338 3.50 -5.61 17.07
N ILE A 339 2.94 -5.84 15.87
CA ILE A 339 1.91 -4.94 15.33
C ILE A 339 0.74 -4.87 16.30
N PHE A 340 0.18 -6.01 16.71
CA PHE A 340 -1.04 -6.02 17.52
C PHE A 340 -0.86 -5.46 18.93
N ASN A 341 0.32 -5.64 19.53
CA ASN A 341 0.60 -5.19 20.89
C ASN A 341 1.09 -3.75 20.96
N ASN A 342 1.80 -3.27 19.92
CA ASN A 342 2.54 -2.00 20.00
C ASN A 342 2.08 -0.95 18.95
N LEU A 343 1.44 -1.36 17.86
CA LEU A 343 1.05 -0.47 16.75
C LEU A 343 -0.46 -0.44 16.49
N TYR A 344 -1.17 -1.49 16.90
CA TYR A 344 -2.61 -1.66 16.76
C TYR A 344 -3.27 -1.35 18.11
N GLY A 345 -4.36 -0.58 18.11
CA GLY A 345 -5.01 -0.12 19.35
C GLY A 345 -4.38 1.13 20.00
N SER A 346 -3.24 1.60 19.50
CA SER A 346 -2.59 2.85 19.96
C SER A 346 -3.22 4.13 19.39
N SER A 347 -4.43 4.06 18.81
CA SER A 347 -5.18 5.27 18.45
C SER A 347 -5.51 6.17 19.64
N GLU A 348 -5.43 5.62 20.86
CA GLU A 348 -5.52 6.35 22.13
C GLU A 348 -4.23 7.10 22.48
N GLN A 349 -3.09 6.73 21.88
CA GLN A 349 -1.82 7.44 22.05
C GLN A 349 -1.74 8.60 21.05
N PRO A 350 -1.56 9.85 21.52
CA PRO A 350 -1.49 11.02 20.63
C PRO A 350 -0.46 10.88 19.50
N GLU A 351 0.67 10.23 19.77
CA GLU A 351 1.76 10.01 18.82
C GLU A 351 1.52 8.92 17.77
N MET A 352 0.39 8.19 17.82
CA MET A 352 0.03 7.12 16.88
C MET A 352 -1.39 7.23 16.32
N GLN A 353 -2.10 8.32 16.60
CA GLN A 353 -3.49 8.53 16.22
C GLN A 353 -3.75 8.38 14.71
N ARG A 354 -2.81 8.81 13.86
CA ARG A 354 -2.91 8.74 12.38
C ARG A 354 -2.46 7.38 11.82
N GLN A 355 -1.89 6.52 12.66
CA GLN A 355 -1.45 5.18 12.31
C GLN A 355 -0.47 5.18 11.12
N MET A 356 0.48 6.13 11.08
CA MET A 356 1.40 6.27 9.94
C MET A 356 2.28 5.04 9.69
N TRP A 357 2.39 4.15 10.69
CA TRP A 357 3.09 2.87 10.57
C TRP A 357 2.60 2.02 9.38
N LYS A 358 1.32 2.12 9.00
CA LYS A 358 0.79 1.39 7.82
C LYS A 358 1.48 1.80 6.51
N TYR A 359 2.05 3.00 6.46
CA TYR A 359 2.83 3.51 5.32
C TYR A 359 4.34 3.35 5.52
N GLY A 360 4.79 2.90 6.70
CA GLY A 360 6.20 2.94 7.09
C GLY A 360 7.15 2.30 6.07
N ARG A 361 6.71 1.25 5.39
CA ARG A 361 7.52 0.57 4.35
C ARG A 361 7.78 1.38 3.08
N VAL A 362 6.95 2.40 2.80
CA VAL A 362 7.20 3.35 1.70
C VAL A 362 8.43 4.21 2.03
N PHE A 363 8.62 4.52 3.31
CA PHE A 363 9.65 5.46 3.79
C PHE A 363 10.90 4.75 4.34
N ASP A 364 10.76 3.58 4.96
CA ASP A 364 11.85 2.66 5.30
C ASP A 364 11.52 1.23 4.87
N SER A 365 12.18 0.76 3.81
CA SER A 365 11.98 -0.59 3.26
C SER A 365 12.30 -1.74 4.23
N ARG A 366 13.03 -1.46 5.33
CA ARG A 366 13.42 -2.42 6.38
C ARG A 366 12.34 -2.56 7.47
N PHE A 367 11.40 -1.63 7.56
CA PHE A 367 10.32 -1.69 8.54
C PHE A 367 9.46 -2.94 8.33
N LEU A 368 9.21 -3.71 9.41
CA LEU A 368 8.46 -4.97 9.38
C LEU A 368 8.88 -5.92 8.24
N ASN A 369 10.20 -6.02 8.04
CA ASN A 369 10.78 -6.76 6.92
C ASN A 369 10.48 -8.27 6.94
N GLN A 370 10.17 -8.83 8.10
CA GLN A 370 9.72 -10.21 8.29
C GLN A 370 8.37 -10.47 7.60
N LEU A 371 7.51 -9.44 7.52
CA LEU A 371 6.21 -9.51 6.87
C LEU A 371 6.25 -9.15 5.39
N GLN A 372 7.43 -8.83 4.85
CA GLN A 372 7.56 -8.54 3.43
C GLN A 372 7.28 -9.82 2.63
N THR A 373 6.32 -9.79 1.70
CA THR A 373 5.88 -10.95 0.92
C THR A 373 7.03 -11.67 0.21
N LYS A 374 8.06 -10.95 -0.26
CA LYS A 374 9.24 -11.57 -0.88
C LYS A 374 10.09 -12.41 0.09
N LYS A 375 9.99 -12.17 1.39
CA LYS A 375 10.71 -12.86 2.46
C LYS A 375 9.85 -13.91 3.17
N CYS A 376 8.53 -13.73 3.19
CA CYS A 376 7.57 -14.65 3.83
C CYS A 376 6.53 -15.21 2.83
N ALA A 377 6.95 -15.52 1.61
CA ALA A 377 6.05 -15.97 0.53
C ALA A 377 5.27 -17.24 0.92
N VAL A 378 5.91 -18.21 1.58
CA VAL A 378 5.25 -19.45 2.04
C VAL A 378 4.20 -19.15 3.11
N PHE A 379 4.50 -18.28 4.07
CA PHE A 379 3.52 -17.86 5.09
C PHE A 379 2.33 -17.12 4.47
N THR A 380 2.60 -16.24 3.50
CA THR A 380 1.55 -15.56 2.71
C THR A 380 0.67 -16.58 1.98
N ALA A 381 1.26 -17.64 1.40
CA ALA A 381 0.53 -18.71 0.73
C ALA A 381 -0.34 -19.52 1.71
N VAL A 382 0.13 -19.79 2.94
CA VAL A 382 -0.67 -20.43 3.98
C VAL A 382 -1.93 -19.62 4.26
N LEU A 383 -1.78 -18.31 4.49
CA LEU A 383 -2.91 -17.41 4.75
C LEU A 383 -3.85 -17.31 3.55
N ALA A 384 -3.33 -17.27 2.33
CA ALA A 384 -4.15 -17.28 1.11
C ALA A 384 -4.98 -18.56 0.98
N HIS A 385 -4.38 -19.73 1.22
CA HIS A 385 -5.10 -21.01 1.22
C HIS A 385 -6.14 -21.09 2.33
N LEU A 386 -5.81 -20.58 3.51
CA LEU A 386 -6.72 -20.55 4.65
C LEU A 386 -7.91 -19.62 4.38
N TYR A 387 -7.67 -18.40 3.90
CA TYR A 387 -8.74 -17.47 3.52
C TYR A 387 -9.68 -18.07 2.47
N HIS A 388 -9.10 -18.69 1.43
CA HIS A 388 -9.87 -19.28 0.35
C HIS A 388 -10.51 -20.64 0.67
N SER A 389 -10.34 -21.17 1.88
CA SER A 389 -11.15 -22.30 2.34
C SER A 389 -12.55 -21.86 2.80
N VAL A 390 -12.76 -20.57 3.05
CA VAL A 390 -14.06 -19.99 3.44
C VAL A 390 -14.60 -19.06 2.36
N ILE A 391 -13.75 -18.23 1.77
CA ILE A 391 -14.15 -17.27 0.74
C ILE A 391 -13.70 -17.77 -0.63
N PRO A 392 -14.60 -18.23 -1.52
CA PRO A 392 -14.21 -18.70 -2.84
C PRO A 392 -13.46 -17.62 -3.62
N ALA A 393 -12.39 -18.01 -4.32
CA ALA A 393 -11.68 -17.11 -5.21
C ALA A 393 -12.59 -16.66 -6.36
N ARG A 394 -12.56 -15.36 -6.70
CA ARG A 394 -13.29 -14.79 -7.83
C ARG A 394 -12.32 -13.99 -8.71
N GLY A 395 -12.20 -14.37 -9.98
CA GLY A 395 -11.37 -13.68 -10.98
C GLY A 395 -9.95 -13.36 -10.49
N ASN A 396 -9.55 -12.10 -10.65
CA ASN A 396 -8.23 -11.58 -10.27
C ASN A 396 -8.03 -11.39 -8.75
N GLU A 397 -9.03 -11.70 -7.92
CA GLU A 397 -8.97 -11.51 -6.46
C GLU A 397 -8.40 -12.71 -5.70
N ASP A 398 -8.01 -13.76 -6.43
CA ASP A 398 -7.36 -14.91 -5.83
C ASP A 398 -6.01 -14.50 -5.21
N ALA A 399 -5.94 -14.52 -3.88
CA ALA A 399 -4.72 -14.20 -3.13
C ALA A 399 -3.57 -15.17 -3.43
N ARG A 400 -3.84 -16.32 -4.04
CA ARG A 400 -2.83 -17.28 -4.52
C ARG A 400 -2.12 -16.78 -5.78
N ASN A 401 -2.69 -15.82 -6.50
CA ASN A 401 -2.10 -15.20 -7.69
C ASN A 401 -1.11 -14.07 -7.37
N ILE A 402 -0.88 -13.74 -6.10
CA ILE A 402 0.19 -12.82 -5.69
C ILE A 402 1.51 -13.33 -6.31
N THR A 403 2.23 -12.47 -7.04
CA THR A 403 3.41 -12.87 -7.84
C THR A 403 4.39 -13.77 -7.10
N LYS A 404 4.78 -13.37 -5.88
CA LYS A 404 5.73 -14.14 -5.05
C LYS A 404 5.16 -15.44 -4.48
N VAL A 405 3.83 -15.55 -4.37
CA VAL A 405 3.15 -16.79 -4.00
C VAL A 405 3.10 -17.73 -5.21
N ARG A 406 2.78 -17.22 -6.40
CA ARG A 406 2.74 -17.99 -7.65
C ARG A 406 4.10 -18.55 -8.06
N GLU A 407 5.19 -17.85 -7.72
CA GLU A 407 6.57 -18.25 -7.98
C GLU A 407 7.10 -19.33 -7.01
N LEU A 408 6.32 -19.77 -6.02
CA LEU A 408 6.74 -20.82 -5.09
C LEU A 408 6.91 -22.17 -5.83
N SER A 409 7.85 -22.97 -5.36
CA SER A 409 8.01 -24.35 -5.84
C SER A 409 6.78 -25.22 -5.50
N LYS A 410 6.59 -26.31 -6.25
CA LYS A 410 5.52 -27.30 -5.98
C LYS A 410 5.53 -27.81 -4.53
N ASP A 411 6.71 -28.05 -3.98
CA ASP A 411 6.86 -28.51 -2.59
C ASP A 411 6.46 -27.44 -1.57
N GLN A 412 6.78 -26.17 -1.82
CA GLN A 412 6.37 -25.05 -0.98
C GLN A 412 4.85 -24.82 -1.04
N HIS A 413 4.24 -24.93 -2.22
CA HIS A 413 2.77 -24.89 -2.34
C HIS A 413 2.09 -26.03 -1.59
N ARG A 414 2.62 -27.26 -1.72
CA ARG A 414 2.11 -28.42 -0.97
C ARG A 414 2.21 -28.19 0.54
N LEU A 415 3.35 -27.69 1.00
CA LEU A 415 3.57 -27.33 2.40
C LEU A 415 2.55 -26.29 2.88
N ALA A 416 2.38 -25.20 2.14
CA ALA A 416 1.49 -24.12 2.51
C ALA A 416 0.02 -24.60 2.61
N LYS A 417 -0.43 -25.39 1.64
CA LYS A 417 -1.76 -25.99 1.63
C LYS A 417 -1.98 -26.92 2.83
N GLU A 418 -0.98 -27.73 3.18
CA GLU A 418 -1.08 -28.64 4.32
C GLU A 418 -1.12 -27.91 5.66
N TYR A 419 -0.32 -26.86 5.83
CA TYR A 419 -0.41 -25.99 7.02
C TYR A 419 -1.78 -25.32 7.13
N ALA A 420 -2.30 -24.78 6.03
CA ALA A 420 -3.64 -24.18 6.02
C ALA A 420 -4.73 -25.20 6.39
N ARG A 421 -4.63 -26.44 5.90
CA ARG A 421 -5.54 -27.53 6.27
C ARG A 421 -5.49 -27.85 7.75
N ILE A 422 -4.29 -27.97 8.34
CA ILE A 422 -4.11 -28.21 9.77
C ILE A 422 -4.68 -27.04 10.59
N ALA A 423 -4.39 -25.80 10.18
CA ALA A 423 -4.91 -24.60 10.83
C ALA A 423 -6.45 -24.58 10.83
N LEU A 424 -7.07 -24.86 9.68
CA LEU A 424 -8.52 -24.95 9.54
C LEU A 424 -9.14 -25.96 10.51
N THR A 425 -8.55 -27.16 10.63
CA THR A 425 -9.07 -28.19 11.55
C THR A 425 -9.04 -27.75 13.02
N LYS A 426 -8.06 -26.92 13.41
CA LYS A 426 -7.99 -26.38 14.78
C LYS A 426 -9.06 -25.32 15.02
N ILE A 427 -9.21 -24.38 14.09
CA ILE A 427 -10.23 -23.32 14.16
C ILE A 427 -11.62 -23.93 14.29
N SER A 428 -11.98 -24.86 13.39
CA SER A 428 -13.29 -25.54 13.44
C SER A 428 -13.47 -26.49 14.63
N GLY A 429 -12.37 -26.90 15.28
CA GLY A 429 -12.38 -27.73 16.48
C GLY A 429 -12.60 -26.92 17.77
N GLU A 430 -12.16 -25.67 17.81
CA GLU A 430 -12.37 -24.74 18.92
C GLU A 430 -13.84 -24.29 19.01
N ASP A 431 -14.49 -24.00 17.87
CA ASP A 431 -15.90 -23.65 17.81
C ASP A 431 -16.80 -24.69 18.50
N LYS A 432 -16.48 -25.98 18.35
CA LYS A 432 -17.26 -27.08 18.93
C LYS A 432 -17.06 -27.28 20.44
N ARG A 433 -15.96 -26.77 21.01
CA ARG A 433 -15.71 -26.83 22.46
C ARG A 433 -16.39 -25.65 23.18
N ASN A 434 -16.30 -24.46 22.60
CA ASN A 434 -16.90 -23.25 23.16
C ASN A 434 -18.44 -23.24 23.07
N SER A 435 -19.04 -24.07 22.21
CA SER A 435 -20.50 -24.25 22.13
C SER A 435 -21.07 -25.32 23.09
N ARG A 436 -20.22 -25.94 23.93
CA ARG A 436 -20.61 -26.97 24.92
C ARG A 436 -20.42 -26.53 26.36
N GLU A 437 -19.85 -25.35 26.56
CA GLU A 437 -19.86 -24.59 27.83
C GLU A 437 -20.98 -23.56 27.74
#